data_AF-K0IP21-F1
#
_entry.id   AF-K0IP21-F1
#
_cell.length_a   1.000
_cell.length_b   1.000
_cell.length_c   1.000
_cell.angle_alpha   90.00
_cell.angle_beta   90.00
_cell.angle_gamma   90.00
#
_symmetry.space_group_name_H-M   'P 1'
#
loop_
_entity.id
_entity.type
_entity.pdbx_description
1 polymer ?
#
loop_
_entity_poly.entity_id
_entity_poly.type
_entity_poly.pdbx_seq_one_letter_code
_entity_poly.pdbx_strand_id
1 'polypeptide(L)'
;MFVLLARSQGGFGFIFLAAASGLMIYWVREVRMMARSEERKMAKEIEQQKDWVYDLIKGNDEVVFVAEVPGPEDQINVRLIGDLLRIKGGQNFARDVPLELTQEMGIADYKYRNGVLTIKIQKV
;
A
#
# COMPACT_ATOMS: atom_id res chain seq x y z
N MET A 1 36.29 -55.46 14.47
CA MET A 1 34.83 -55.70 14.50
C MET A 1 34.10 -54.38 14.23
N PHE A 2 34.12 -53.89 12.98
CA PHE A 2 33.41 -52.66 12.57
C PHE A 2 32.68 -52.79 11.22
N VAL A 3 32.81 -53.92 10.53
CA VAL A 3 32.28 -54.09 9.16
C VAL A 3 30.80 -54.52 9.13
N LEU A 4 30.24 -54.94 10.27
CA LEU A 4 28.84 -55.40 10.37
C LEU A 4 27.80 -54.28 10.57
N LEU A 5 28.23 -53.04 10.90
CA LEU A 5 27.31 -51.89 11.05
C LEU A 5 27.00 -51.16 9.74
N ALA A 6 27.69 -51.47 8.63
CA ALA A 6 27.52 -50.77 7.36
C ALA A 6 26.41 -51.36 6.46
N ARG A 7 25.71 -52.43 6.88
CA ARG A 7 24.81 -53.20 6.00
C ARG A 7 23.31 -53.08 6.32
N SER A 8 22.87 -52.10 7.11
CA SER A 8 21.44 -51.90 7.44
C SER A 8 20.87 -50.52 7.10
N GLN A 9 21.53 -49.69 6.29
CA GLN A 9 21.05 -48.33 5.97
C GLN A 9 20.68 -48.13 4.49
N GLY A 10 20.02 -49.12 3.86
CA GLY A 10 19.91 -49.18 2.40
C GLY A 10 18.62 -48.67 1.72
N GLY A 11 17.59 -48.20 2.44
CA GLY A 11 16.28 -47.92 1.81
C GLY A 11 15.54 -46.65 2.24
N PHE A 12 15.75 -46.19 3.47
CA PHE A 12 14.98 -45.06 4.01
C PHE A 12 15.41 -43.70 3.43
N GLY A 13 16.65 -43.57 2.97
CA GLY A 13 17.16 -42.32 2.39
C GLY A 13 16.41 -41.87 1.14
N PHE A 14 15.99 -42.81 0.29
CA PHE A 14 15.22 -42.50 -0.92
C PHE A 14 13.80 -42.04 -0.62
N ILE A 15 13.17 -42.60 0.41
CA ILE A 15 11.83 -42.19 0.86
C ILE A 15 11.88 -40.78 1.45
N PHE A 16 12.91 -40.50 2.27
CA PHE A 16 13.14 -39.16 2.80
C PHE A 16 13.47 -38.14 1.70
N LEU A 17 14.26 -38.52 0.69
CA LEU A 17 14.57 -37.65 -0.45
C LEU A 17 13.32 -37.34 -1.27
N ALA A 18 12.47 -38.35 -1.52
CA ALA A 18 11.21 -38.16 -2.23
C ALA A 18 10.26 -37.24 -1.44
N ALA A 19 10.09 -37.47 -0.14
CA ALA A 19 9.26 -36.63 0.73
C ALA A 19 9.78 -35.18 0.80
N ALA A 20 11.09 -35.00 0.97
CA ALA A 20 11.72 -33.68 1.00
C ALA A 20 11.54 -32.94 -0.33
N SER A 21 11.68 -33.64 -1.46
CA SER A 21 11.49 -33.03 -2.79
C SER A 21 10.04 -32.57 -3.01
N GLY A 22 9.05 -33.36 -2.59
CA GLY A 22 7.64 -32.99 -2.65
C GLY A 22 7.34 -31.75 -1.79
N LEU A 23 7.90 -31.69 -0.58
CA LEU A 23 7.73 -30.55 0.31
C LEU A 23 8.37 -29.28 -0.28
N MET A 24 9.55 -29.38 -0.88
CA MET A 24 10.22 -28.26 -1.55
C MET A 24 9.39 -27.72 -2.72
N ILE A 25 8.80 -28.60 -3.54
CA ILE A 25 7.92 -28.19 -4.65
C ILE A 25 6.69 -27.45 -4.13
N TYR A 26 6.09 -27.95 -3.04
CA TYR A 26 4.95 -27.29 -2.39
C TYR A 26 5.32 -25.88 -1.91
N TRP A 27 6.43 -25.73 -1.17
CA TRP A 27 6.87 -24.43 -0.67
C TRP A 27 7.23 -23.45 -1.80
N VAL A 28 7.90 -23.90 -2.86
CA VAL A 28 8.19 -23.03 -4.03
C VAL A 28 6.91 -22.54 -4.70
N ARG A 29 5.89 -23.41 -4.81
CA ARG A 29 4.59 -23.03 -5.38
C ARG A 29 3.87 -22.01 -4.52
N GLU A 30 3.89 -22.19 -3.20
CA GLU A 30 3.23 -21.31 -2.24
C GLU A 30 3.90 -19.92 -2.20
N VAL A 31 5.22 -19.87 -2.09
CA VAL A 31 5.99 -18.61 -2.14
C VAL A 31 5.75 -17.88 -3.46
N ARG A 32 5.73 -18.61 -4.59
CA ARG A 32 5.41 -18.03 -5.91
C ARG A 32 3.97 -17.51 -5.97
N MET A 33 3.03 -18.16 -5.28
CA MET A 33 1.64 -17.69 -5.20
C MET A 33 1.54 -16.38 -4.41
N MET A 34 2.23 -16.29 -3.27
CA MET A 34 2.30 -15.06 -2.47
C MET A 34 2.93 -13.91 -3.25
N ALA A 35 4.08 -14.12 -3.88
CA ALA A 35 4.77 -13.11 -4.69
C ALA A 35 3.87 -12.56 -5.82
N ARG A 36 3.19 -13.45 -6.56
CA ARG A 36 2.23 -13.03 -7.60
C ARG A 36 1.02 -12.27 -7.03
N SER A 37 0.61 -12.57 -5.80
CA SER A 37 -0.50 -11.86 -5.15
C SER A 37 -0.10 -10.45 -4.72
N GLU A 38 1.13 -10.26 -4.26
CA GLU A 38 1.70 -8.96 -3.91
C GLU A 38 1.90 -8.11 -5.16
N GLU A 39 2.48 -8.66 -6.23
CA GLU A 39 2.61 -7.98 -7.52
C GLU A 39 1.26 -7.49 -8.06
N ARG A 40 0.20 -8.32 -7.95
CA ARG A 40 -1.15 -7.90 -8.37
C ARG A 40 -1.75 -6.82 -7.47
N LYS A 41 -1.51 -6.87 -6.15
CA LYS A 41 -1.96 -5.84 -5.21
C LYS A 41 -1.27 -4.51 -5.52
N MET A 42 0.05 -4.54 -5.71
CA MET A 42 0.84 -3.37 -6.09
C MET A 42 0.41 -2.80 -7.45
N ALA A 43 0.22 -3.67 -8.46
CA ALA A 43 -0.24 -3.23 -9.78
C ALA A 43 -1.62 -2.56 -9.71
N LYS A 44 -2.55 -3.13 -8.92
CA LYS A 44 -3.88 -2.55 -8.71
C LYS A 44 -3.83 -1.22 -7.94
N GLU A 45 -2.92 -1.10 -6.97
CA GLU A 45 -2.71 0.14 -6.21
C GLU A 45 -2.13 1.24 -7.10
N ILE A 46 -1.17 0.91 -7.98
CA ILE A 46 -0.58 1.83 -8.97
C ILE A 46 -1.61 2.26 -10.02
N GLU A 47 -2.44 1.33 -10.52
CA GLU A 47 -3.52 1.65 -11.46
C GLU A 47 -4.55 2.59 -10.83
N GLN A 48 -4.98 2.31 -9.59
CA GLN A 48 -5.86 3.21 -8.82
C GLN A 48 -5.20 4.55 -8.46
N GLN A 49 -3.88 4.65 -8.45
CA GLN A 49 -3.17 5.90 -8.21
C GLN A 49 -3.09 6.75 -9.49
N LYS A 50 -3.10 6.12 -10.66
CA LYS A 50 -3.02 6.80 -11.96
C LYS A 50 -4.35 7.44 -12.39
N ASP A 51 -5.48 6.88 -11.95
CA ASP A 51 -6.82 7.36 -12.33
C ASP A 51 -7.41 8.41 -11.36
N TRP A 52 -6.80 8.60 -10.19
CA TRP A 52 -7.29 9.59 -9.22
C TRP A 52 -6.76 10.98 -9.54
N VAL A 53 -7.66 11.86 -9.99
CA VAL A 53 -7.35 13.24 -10.35
C VAL A 53 -7.55 14.16 -9.15
N TYR A 54 -6.62 15.10 -8.98
CA TYR A 54 -6.74 16.19 -8.04
C TYR A 54 -6.27 17.49 -8.70
N ASP A 55 -6.87 18.59 -8.30
CA ASP A 55 -6.45 19.94 -8.69
C ASP A 55 -5.76 20.61 -7.50
N LEU A 56 -4.60 21.20 -7.78
CA LEU A 56 -3.85 22.00 -6.82
C LEU A 56 -3.74 23.43 -7.34
N ILE A 57 -4.43 24.35 -6.68
CA ILE A 57 -4.43 25.77 -7.02
C ILE A 57 -3.51 26.48 -6.03
N LYS A 58 -2.38 26.98 -6.53
CA LYS A 58 -1.39 27.73 -5.74
C LYS A 58 -1.63 29.23 -5.92
N GLY A 59 -1.98 29.91 -4.83
CA GLY A 59 -1.93 31.37 -4.69
C GLY A 59 -0.64 31.82 -4.00
N ASN A 60 -0.53 33.11 -3.69
CA ASN A 60 0.67 33.67 -3.04
C ASN A 60 0.82 33.21 -1.58
N ASP A 61 -0.27 33.25 -0.79
CA ASP A 61 -0.29 32.87 0.63
C ASP A 61 -1.33 31.78 0.95
N GLU A 62 -1.97 31.24 -0.08
CA GLU A 62 -3.00 30.21 0.04
C GLU A 62 -2.81 29.12 -1.01
N VAL A 63 -3.11 27.88 -0.62
CA VAL A 63 -3.14 26.72 -1.51
C VAL A 63 -4.48 26.05 -1.35
N VAL A 64 -5.20 25.88 -2.44
CA VAL A 64 -6.48 25.19 -2.46
C VAL A 64 -6.30 23.85 -3.15
N PHE A 65 -6.57 22.78 -2.42
CA PHE A 65 -6.55 21.42 -2.93
C PHE A 65 -7.99 20.93 -3.14
N VAL A 66 -8.28 20.37 -4.31
CA VAL A 66 -9.60 19.83 -4.65
C VAL A 66 -9.44 18.43 -5.23
N ALA A 67 -10.16 17.46 -4.69
CA ALA A 67 -10.15 16.10 -5.23
C ALA A 67 -11.47 15.37 -4.96
N GLU A 68 -11.78 14.38 -5.80
CA GLU A 68 -12.87 13.46 -5.56
C GLU A 68 -12.43 12.39 -4.55
N VAL A 69 -13.18 12.22 -3.46
CA VAL A 69 -12.88 11.23 -2.43
C VAL A 69 -14.12 10.37 -2.20
N PRO A 70 -14.04 9.05 -2.39
CA PRO A 70 -15.17 8.16 -2.18
C PRO A 70 -15.49 8.01 -0.69
N GLY A 71 -16.77 7.83 -0.38
CA GLY A 71 -17.26 7.57 0.97
C GLY A 71 -18.19 8.67 1.49
N PRO A 72 -18.79 8.47 2.67
CA PRO A 72 -19.58 9.49 3.32
C PRO A 72 -18.70 10.48 4.11
N GLU A 73 -19.22 11.66 4.43
CA GLU A 73 -18.49 12.76 5.08
C GLU A 73 -17.87 12.36 6.42
N ASP A 74 -18.55 11.51 7.20
CA ASP A 74 -18.13 11.02 8.51
C ASP A 74 -16.87 10.13 8.46
N GLN A 75 -16.53 9.59 7.28
CA GLN A 75 -15.37 8.73 7.07
C GLN A 75 -14.17 9.48 6.47
N ILE A 76 -14.32 10.77 6.18
CA ILE A 76 -13.24 11.57 5.60
C ILE A 76 -12.32 12.07 6.71
N ASN A 77 -11.02 11.77 6.61
CA ASN A 77 -10.00 12.27 7.51
C ASN A 77 -8.87 12.92 6.70
N VAL A 78 -8.55 14.16 7.03
CA VAL A 78 -7.49 14.93 6.37
C VAL A 78 -6.44 15.32 7.40
N ARG A 79 -5.18 15.11 7.07
CA ARG A 79 -4.05 15.51 7.90
C ARG A 79 -2.94 16.10 7.05
N LEU A 80 -2.38 17.21 7.50
CA LEU A 80 -1.17 17.79 6.94
C LEU A 80 -0.02 17.52 7.90
N ILE A 81 1.02 16.85 7.43
CA ILE A 81 2.20 16.50 8.22
C ILE A 81 3.42 17.02 7.45
N GLY A 82 3.92 18.19 7.87
CA GLY A 82 4.97 18.89 7.12
C GLY A 82 4.46 19.29 5.73
N ASP A 83 5.06 18.72 4.71
CA ASP A 83 4.72 18.88 3.29
C ASP A 83 3.78 17.79 2.74
N LEU A 84 3.39 16.81 3.55
CA LEU A 84 2.56 15.69 3.10
C LEU A 84 1.10 15.85 3.51
N LEU A 85 0.21 15.91 2.52
CA LEU A 85 -1.23 15.89 2.71
C LEU A 85 -1.75 14.44 2.63
N ARG A 86 -2.15 13.90 3.78
CA ARG A 86 -2.74 12.57 3.90
C ARG A 86 -4.26 12.67 3.94
N ILE A 87 -4.90 12.04 2.97
CA ILE A 87 -6.35 11.98 2.81
C ILE A 87 -6.79 10.53 2.98
N LYS A 88 -7.73 10.30 3.90
CA LYS A 88 -8.41 9.02 4.08
C LYS A 88 -9.89 9.23 3.83
N GLY A 89 -10.50 8.31 3.09
CA GLY A 89 -11.93 8.28 2.85
C GLY A 89 -12.52 6.90 3.07
N GLY A 90 -13.74 6.69 2.58
CA GLY A 90 -14.40 5.39 2.62
C GLY A 90 -13.78 4.39 1.64
N GLN A 91 -14.25 3.14 1.69
CA GLN A 91 -13.85 2.06 0.76
C GLN A 91 -12.33 1.78 0.71
N ASN A 92 -11.63 1.91 1.85
CA ASN A 92 -10.16 1.79 1.96
C ASN A 92 -9.39 2.80 1.10
N PHE A 93 -10.01 3.94 0.79
CA PHE A 93 -9.34 5.01 0.06
C PHE A 93 -8.37 5.75 0.98
N ALA A 94 -7.09 5.70 0.64
CA ALA A 94 -6.05 6.48 1.28
C ALA A 94 -5.07 6.99 0.23
N ARG A 95 -4.78 8.29 0.28
CA ARG A 95 -3.85 8.94 -0.63
C ARG A 95 -2.97 9.92 0.13
N ASP A 96 -1.69 9.84 -0.18
CA ASP A 96 -0.68 10.75 0.31
C ASP A 96 -0.24 11.62 -0.87
N VAL A 97 -0.43 12.94 -0.74
CA VAL A 97 -0.09 13.92 -1.77
C VAL A 97 1.02 14.82 -1.24
N PRO A 98 2.22 14.80 -1.85
CA PRO A 98 3.27 15.75 -1.49
C PRO A 98 2.89 17.14 -2.00
N LEU A 99 2.96 18.14 -1.13
CA LEU A 99 2.73 19.54 -1.43
C LEU A 99 4.06 20.28 -1.40
N GLU A 100 4.36 21.05 -2.43
CA GLU A 100 5.53 21.93 -2.43
C GLU A 100 5.25 23.18 -1.59
N LEU A 101 5.30 23.03 -0.26
CA LEU A 101 5.11 24.13 0.68
C LEU A 101 6.44 24.85 0.92
N THR A 102 6.47 26.16 0.68
CA THR A 102 7.67 26.98 0.86
C THR A 102 7.81 27.56 2.27
N GLN A 103 6.73 27.52 3.06
CA GLN A 103 6.63 28.09 4.41
C GLN A 103 5.76 27.17 5.29
N GLU A 104 5.75 27.38 6.60
CA GLU A 104 4.87 26.66 7.52
C GLU A 104 3.40 26.99 7.20
N MET A 105 2.71 26.03 6.58
CA MET A 105 1.31 26.15 6.21
C MET A 105 0.47 25.09 6.92
N GLY A 106 -0.78 25.45 7.23
CA GLY A 106 -1.73 24.64 7.99
C GLY A 106 -3.08 24.56 7.30
N ILE A 107 -3.90 23.59 7.71
CA ILE A 107 -5.27 23.45 7.20
C ILE A 107 -6.12 24.56 7.85
N ALA A 108 -6.55 25.51 7.05
CA ALA A 108 -7.40 26.62 7.49
C ALA A 108 -8.89 26.24 7.47
N ASP A 109 -9.32 25.52 6.44
CA ASP A 109 -10.70 25.07 6.27
C ASP A 109 -10.74 23.79 5.43
N TYR A 110 -11.73 22.93 5.67
CA TYR A 110 -11.99 21.78 4.81
C TYR A 110 -13.50 21.57 4.65
N LYS A 111 -13.92 21.24 3.43
CA LYS A 111 -15.32 20.99 3.09
C LYS A 111 -15.43 19.76 2.22
N TYR A 112 -16.40 18.91 2.53
CA TYR A 112 -16.74 17.76 1.72
C TYR A 112 -18.18 17.88 1.24
N ARG A 113 -18.39 17.92 -0.08
CA ARG A 113 -19.73 18.02 -0.67
C ARG A 113 -19.82 17.15 -1.91
N ASN A 114 -20.85 16.31 -1.98
CA ASN A 114 -21.15 15.48 -3.15
C ASN A 114 -19.96 14.67 -3.67
N GLY A 115 -19.13 14.10 -2.80
CA GLY A 115 -17.96 13.35 -3.24
C GLY A 115 -16.68 14.19 -3.40
N VAL A 116 -16.77 15.52 -3.36
CA VAL A 116 -15.64 16.41 -3.59
C VAL A 116 -15.12 16.98 -2.29
N LEU A 117 -13.84 16.77 -2.03
CA LEU A 117 -13.10 17.32 -0.91
C LEU A 117 -12.37 18.59 -1.36
N THR A 118 -12.66 19.70 -0.71
CA THR A 118 -11.96 20.99 -0.87
C THR A 118 -11.23 21.31 0.42
N ILE A 119 -9.92 21.49 0.34
CA ILE A 119 -9.07 21.84 1.47
C ILE A 119 -8.43 23.18 1.17
N LYS A 120 -8.56 24.12 2.09
CA LYS A 120 -7.86 25.39 2.07
C LYS A 120 -6.69 25.32 3.04
N ILE A 121 -5.50 25.54 2.50
CA ILE A 121 -4.25 25.56 3.22
C ILE A 121 -3.76 27.00 3.18
N GLN A 122 -3.43 27.55 4.35
CA GLN A 122 -2.92 28.91 4.48
C GLN A 122 -1.71 28.89 5.40
N LYS A 123 -0.89 29.94 5.28
CA LYS A 123 0.21 30.16 6.21
C LYS A 123 -0.29 30.23 7.66
N VAL A 124 0.39 29.52 8.56
CA VAL A 124 0.12 29.52 10.01
C VAL A 124 0.73 30.76 10.66
#